data_AF-A0A2N3LJZ7-F1
#
_entry.id   AF-A0A2N3LJZ7-F1
#
_cell.length_a   1.000
_cell.length_b   1.000
_cell.length_c   1.000
_cell.angle_alpha   90.00
_cell.angle_beta   90.00
_cell.angle_gamma   90.00
#
_symmetry.space_group_name_H-M   'P 1'
#
loop_
_entity.id
_entity.type
_entity.pdbx_description
1 polymer ?
#
loop_
_entity_poly.entity_id
_entity_poly.type
_entity_poly.pdbx_seq_one_letter_code
_entity_poly.pdbx_strand_id
1 'polypeptide(L)' 'MSGQAVFEKMVAYHMATGKVLQGKQFVREIVGKYEIDHVIGGLLTFNKYLDEQRLEKQEGMAHAKNY' A
#
# COMPACT_ATOMS: atom_id res chain seq x y z
N MET A 1 -2.63 17.72 -5.32
CA MET A 1 -3.27 16.52 -4.72
C MET A 1 -2.20 15.79 -3.92
N SER A 2 -2.33 15.63 -2.60
CA SER A 2 -1.23 15.19 -1.72
C SER A 2 -0.89 13.70 -1.83
N GLY A 3 0.29 13.32 -1.30
CA GLY A 3 0.69 11.90 -1.20
C GLY A 3 -0.23 11.05 -0.34
N GLN A 4 -0.96 11.66 0.60
CA GLN A 4 -2.02 11.00 1.37
C GLN A 4 -3.11 10.41 0.47
N ALA A 5 -3.52 11.14 -0.58
CA ALA A 5 -4.55 10.64 -1.50
C ALA A 5 -4.04 9.47 -2.36
N VAL A 6 -2.74 9.43 -2.68
CA VAL A 6 -2.10 8.29 -3.34
C VAL A 6 -2.12 7.07 -2.41
N PHE A 7 -1.72 7.26 -1.15
CA PHE A 7 -1.75 6.21 -0.13
C PHE A 7 -3.17 5.63 0.04
N GLU A 8 -4.16 6.48 0.30
CA GLU A 8 -5.57 6.06 0.51
C GLU A 8 -6.10 5.25 -0.66
N LYS A 9 -5.77 5.66 -1.89
CA LYS A 9 -6.19 4.95 -3.09
C LYS A 9 -5.52 3.59 -3.23
N MET A 10 -4.23 3.48 -2.92
CA MET A 10 -3.51 2.21 -2.93
C MET A 10 -4.01 1.25 -1.85
N VAL A 11 -4.29 1.77 -0.64
CA VAL A 11 -4.91 0.99 0.44
C VAL A 11 -6.29 0.51 0.04
N ALA A 12 -7.16 1.38 -0.48
CA ALA A 12 -8.49 0.99 -0.91
C ALA A 12 -8.46 -0.13 -1.96
N TYR A 13 -7.58 -0.02 -2.96
CA TYR A 13 -7.37 -1.06 -3.96
C TYR A 13 -6.86 -2.36 -3.33
N HIS A 14 -5.92 -2.27 -2.40
CA HIS A 14 -5.35 -3.43 -1.72
C HIS A 14 -6.37 -4.16 -0.86
N MET A 15 -7.17 -3.44 -0.08
CA MET A 15 -8.22 -4.02 0.75
C MET A 15 -9.34 -4.64 -0.09
N ALA A 16 -9.66 -4.06 -1.24
CA ALA A 16 -10.69 -4.59 -2.14
C ALA A 16 -10.26 -5.84 -2.92
N THR A 17 -8.98 -5.95 -3.28
CA THR A 17 -8.51 -6.99 -4.22
C THR A 17 -7.51 -7.98 -3.63
N GLY A 18 -6.94 -7.68 -2.46
CA GLY A 18 -5.78 -8.37 -1.89
C GLY A 18 -4.47 -8.16 -2.66
N LYS A 19 -4.48 -7.34 -3.72
CA LYS A 19 -3.33 -7.14 -4.63
C LYS A 19 -2.76 -5.73 -4.48
N VAL A 20 -1.51 -5.55 -4.87
CA VAL A 20 -0.90 -4.22 -4.98
C VAL A 20 -1.24 -3.60 -6.33
N LEU A 21 -1.62 -2.32 -6.34
CA LEU A 21 -1.85 -1.56 -7.55
C LEU A 21 -0.51 -1.32 -8.27
N GLN A 22 -0.33 -1.90 -9.45
CA GLN A 22 0.95 -1.89 -10.17
C GLN A 22 0.79 -1.85 -11.70
N GLY A 23 1.90 -1.67 -12.41
CA GLY A 23 1.96 -1.70 -13.87
C GLY A 23 1.09 -0.63 -14.54
N LYS A 24 0.43 -0.99 -15.65
CA LYS A 24 -0.35 -0.06 -16.47
C LYS A 24 -1.49 0.61 -15.70
N GLN A 25 -2.11 -0.11 -14.76
CA GLN A 25 -3.20 0.44 -13.96
C GLN A 25 -2.69 1.49 -12.98
N PHE A 26 -1.56 1.23 -12.31
CA PHE A 26 -0.91 2.23 -11.47
C PHE A 26 -0.54 3.49 -12.26
N VAL A 27 0.03 3.34 -13.46
CA VAL A 27 0.36 4.49 -14.32
C VAL A 27 -0.89 5.32 -14.64
N ARG A 28 -1.99 4.68 -15.05
CA ARG A 28 -3.24 5.36 -15.42
C ARG A 28 -3.94 6.02 -14.22
N GLU A 29 -3.89 5.38 -13.07
CA GLU A 29 -4.69 5.77 -11.91
C GLU A 29 -3.97 6.66 -10.91
N ILE A 30 -2.64 6.64 -10.93
CA ILE A 30 -1.75 7.39 -10.03
C ILE A 30 -0.83 8.30 -10.83
N VAL A 31 0.13 7.76 -11.61
CA VAL A 31 1.17 8.59 -12.26
C VAL A 31 0.58 9.66 -13.18
N GLY A 32 -0.50 9.36 -13.90
CA GLY A 32 -1.17 10.33 -14.78
C GLY A 32 -2.08 11.35 -14.08
N LYS A 33 -2.22 11.30 -12.75
CA LYS A 33 -3.20 12.12 -12.00
C LYS A 33 -2.61 12.89 -10.81
N TYR A 34 -1.40 12.56 -10.39
CA TYR A 34 -0.75 13.16 -9.22
C TYR A 34 0.67 13.60 -9.58
N GLU A 35 1.13 14.68 -8.95
CA GLU A 35 2.51 15.13 -9.05
C GLU A 35 3.49 14.06 -8.55
N ILE A 36 4.66 13.98 -9.18
CA ILE A 36 5.66 12.93 -8.90
C ILE A 36 6.03 12.87 -7.42
N ASP A 37 6.24 14.02 -6.76
CA ASP A 37 6.60 14.06 -5.34
C ASP A 37 5.51 13.45 -4.44
N HIS A 38 4.25 13.64 -4.81
CA HIS A 38 3.12 13.05 -4.11
C HIS A 38 2.99 11.55 -4.39
N VAL A 39 3.29 11.12 -5.61
CA VAL A 39 3.35 9.68 -5.96
C VAL A 39 4.43 8.98 -5.15
N ILE A 40 5.63 9.55 -5.06
CA ILE A 40 6.75 9.00 -4.28
C ILE A 40 6.38 8.95 -2.80
N GLY A 41 5.87 10.05 -2.23
CA GLY A 41 5.45 10.10 -0.84
C GLY A 41 4.41 9.04 -0.49
N GLY A 42 3.35 8.93 -1.31
CA GLY A 42 2.30 7.94 -1.10
C GLY A 42 2.79 6.49 -1.23
N LEU A 43 3.72 6.22 -2.16
CA LEU A 43 4.35 4.90 -2.30
C LEU A 43 5.17 4.51 -1.07
N LEU A 44 5.96 5.43 -0.53
CA LEU A 44 6.76 5.18 0.67
C LEU A 44 5.86 4.88 1.88
N THR A 45 4.79 5.67 2.06
CA THR A 45 3.81 5.44 3.13
C THR A 45 3.09 4.09 2.95
N PHE A 46 2.70 3.75 1.72
CA PHE A 46 2.04 2.48 1.44
C PHE A 46 2.95 1.27 1.65
N ASN A 47 4.23 1.37 1.28
CA ASN A 47 5.20 0.31 1.52
C ASN A 47 5.39 0.07 3.03
N LYS A 48 5.53 1.15 3.82
CA LYS A 48 5.60 1.06 5.28
C LYS A 48 4.38 0.33 5.85
N TYR A 49 3.18 0.68 5.39
CA TYR A 49 1.94 0.00 5.78
C TYR A 49 1.93 -1.50 5.45
N LEU A 50 2.43 -1.90 4.28
CA LEU A 50 2.53 -3.32 3.91
C LEU A 50 3.55 -4.06 4.79
N ASP A 51 4.65 -3.41 5.15
CA ASP A 51 5.67 -4.01 6.01
C ASP A 51 5.15 -4.19 7.44
N GLU A 52 4.43 -3.20 7.99
CA GLU A 52 3.75 -3.31 9.29
C GLU A 52 2.78 -4.50 9.30
N GLN A 53 1.95 -4.67 8.26
CA GLN A 53 1.06 -5.84 8.15
C GLN A 53 1.80 -7.17 8.05
N ARG A 54 2.99 -7.20 7.43
CA ARG A 54 3.80 -8.42 7.34
C ARG A 54 4.36 -8.80 8.71
N LEU A 55 4.83 -7.80 9.47
CA LEU A 55 5.34 -7.99 10.83
C LEU A 55 4.24 -8.51 11.75
N GLU A 56 3.06 -7.88 11.75
CA GLU A 56 1.90 -8.33 12.55
C GLU A 56 1.48 -9.77 12.22
N LYS A 57 1.49 -10.15 10.93
CA LYS A 57 1.19 -11.52 10.52
C LYS A 57 2.23 -12.53 11.01
N GLN A 58 3.51 -12.17 11.04
CA GLN A 58 4.57 -13.04 11.52
C GLN A 58 4.52 -13.21 13.05
N GLU A 59 4.25 -12.14 13.79
CA GLU A 59 4.11 -12.18 15.25
C GLU A 59 2.84 -12.91 15.69
N GLY A 60 1.70 -12.68 15.01
CA GLY A 60 0.46 -13.42 15.26
C GLY A 60 0.57 -14.93 15.00
N MET A 61 1.36 -15.34 14.00
CA MET A 61 1.65 -16.76 13.73
C MET A 61 2.62 -17.40 14.74
N ALA A 62 3.52 -16.61 15.34
CA ALA A 62 4.43 -17.11 16.37
C ALA A 62 3.68 -17.50 17.65
N HIS A 63 2.62 -16.77 18.01
CA HIS A 63 1.79 -17.09 19.18
C HIS A 63 0.79 -18.24 18.93
N ALA A 64 0.33 -18.45 17.70
CA ALA A 64 -0.64 -19.50 17.36
C ALA A 64 -0.05 -20.93 17.30
N LYS A 65 1.28 -21.09 17.31
CA LYS A 65 1.95 -22.41 17.30
C LYS A 65 2.21 -23.00 18.69
N ASN A 66 1.86 -22.30 19.76
CA ASN A 66 2.11 -22.70 21.14
C ASN A 66 0.85 -23.17 21.90
N TYR A 67 -0.23 -23.51 21.21
CA TYR A 67 -1.43 -24.11 21.78
C TYR A 67 -1.76 -25.45 21.12
#